data_AF-A0A8J8MDU5-F1
#
_entry.id   AF-A0A8J8MDU5-F1
#
_cell.length_a   1.000
_cell.length_b   1.000
_cell.length_c   1.000
_cell.angle_alpha   90.00
_cell.angle_beta   90.00
_cell.angle_gamma   90.00
#
_symmetry.space_group_name_H-M   'P 1'
#
loop_
_entity.id
_entity.type
_entity.pdbx_description
1 polymer ?
#
loop_
_entity_poly.entity_id
_entity_poly.type
_entity_poly.pdbx_seq_one_letter_code
_entity_poly.pdbx_strand_id
1 'polypeptide(L)'
;MAWCPKCKSEYEDNVKVCKECNVELVDQLENDEVEYQNFEFLINVGTVNEANILISLLESYDIPTIHKSKGSGEYLQVATGINYQGVDIYVPADVLTKAKEIIDYSNNVDLDDDTQTENIIEDNNNFEDEELDQLDKKNSSKRRTGLLILILLFIVLPLLIVIISWFI
;
A
#
# COMPACT_ATOMS: atom_id res chain seq x y z
N MET A 1 -42.89 -16.14 7.93
CA MET A 1 -42.32 -16.10 6.57
C MET A 1 -41.26 -17.18 6.49
N ALA A 2 -41.27 -18.00 5.44
CA ALA A 2 -40.33 -19.11 5.25
C ALA A 2 -39.23 -18.72 4.25
N TRP A 3 -38.02 -19.24 4.42
CA TRP A 3 -36.84 -18.85 3.65
C TRP A 3 -36.16 -20.06 3.02
N CYS A 4 -35.67 -19.90 1.79
CA CYS A 4 -34.87 -20.95 1.15
C CYS A 4 -33.40 -20.84 1.59
N PRO A 5 -32.77 -21.88 2.18
CA PRO A 5 -31.38 -21.81 2.65
C PRO A 5 -30.37 -21.62 1.52
N LYS A 6 -30.70 -22.05 0.30
CA LYS A 6 -29.80 -21.99 -0.86
C LYS A 6 -29.84 -20.65 -1.62
N CYS A 7 -31.03 -20.18 -2.00
CA CYS A 7 -31.19 -18.95 -2.79
C CYS A 7 -31.59 -17.72 -1.96
N LYS A 8 -31.85 -17.88 -0.66
CA LYS A 8 -32.26 -16.82 0.28
C LYS A 8 -33.55 -16.09 -0.10
N SER A 9 -34.37 -16.67 -0.97
CA SER A 9 -35.68 -16.11 -1.32
C SER A 9 -36.69 -16.29 -0.19
N GLU A 10 -37.54 -15.29 -0.01
CA GLU A 10 -38.64 -15.27 0.95
C GLU A 10 -39.92 -15.88 0.36
N TYR A 11 -40.65 -16.63 1.19
CA TYR A 11 -41.88 -17.32 0.85
C TYR A 11 -42.93 -17.14 1.95
N GLU A 12 -44.20 -17.29 1.57
CA GLU A 12 -45.29 -17.39 2.54
C GLU A 12 -45.26 -18.74 3.26
N ASP A 13 -45.77 -18.77 4.51
CA ASP A 13 -45.70 -19.92 5.42
C ASP A 13 -46.48 -21.16 4.94
N ASN A 14 -47.35 -20.98 3.94
CA ASN A 14 -48.09 -22.07 3.30
C ASN A 14 -47.25 -22.86 2.28
N VAL A 15 -46.08 -22.35 1.87
CA VAL A 15 -45.15 -23.00 0.97
C VAL A 15 -44.10 -23.72 1.79
N LYS A 16 -43.91 -25.03 1.55
CA LYS A 16 -42.90 -25.85 2.28
C LYS A 16 -41.64 -26.14 1.48
N VAL A 17 -41.68 -25.96 0.15
CA VAL A 17 -40.59 -26.33 -0.77
C VAL A 17 -40.33 -25.20 -1.75
N CYS A 18 -39.06 -24.84 -1.90
CA CYS A 18 -38.61 -23.82 -2.86
C CYS A 18 -38.84 -24.28 -4.31
N LYS A 19 -39.46 -23.43 -5.14
CA LYS A 19 -39.77 -23.76 -6.56
C LYS A 19 -38.51 -23.90 -7.43
N GLU A 20 -37.47 -23.15 -7.13
CA GLU A 20 -36.24 -23.13 -7.94
C GLU A 20 -35.18 -24.11 -7.43
N CYS A 21 -35.02 -24.18 -6.10
CA CYS A 21 -33.98 -25.01 -5.49
C CYS A 21 -34.46 -26.42 -5.11
N ASN A 22 -35.78 -26.65 -5.05
CA ASN A 22 -36.41 -27.90 -4.63
C ASN A 22 -35.88 -28.43 -3.28
N VAL A 23 -35.66 -27.52 -2.34
CA VAL A 23 -35.26 -27.78 -0.95
C VAL A 23 -36.36 -27.33 0.00
N GLU A 24 -36.41 -27.94 1.18
CA GLU A 24 -37.32 -27.52 2.25
C GLU A 24 -36.96 -26.12 2.74
N LEU A 25 -38.00 -25.32 2.98
CA LEU A 25 -37.86 -23.95 3.47
C LEU A 25 -37.71 -23.97 4.99
N VAL A 26 -36.88 -23.06 5.50
CA VAL A 26 -36.57 -22.89 6.93
C VAL A 26 -37.15 -21.58 7.43
N ASP A 27 -37.56 -21.53 8.71
CA ASP A 27 -38.17 -20.32 9.29
C ASP A 27 -37.15 -19.21 9.55
N GLN A 28 -35.88 -19.58 9.79
CA GLN A 28 -34.75 -18.66 9.91
C GLN A 28 -33.54 -19.20 9.16
N LEU A 29 -32.85 -18.32 8.44
CA LEU A 29 -31.53 -18.60 7.91
C LEU A 29 -30.54 -18.56 9.08
N GLU A 30 -29.67 -19.57 9.16
CA GLU A 30 -28.50 -19.50 10.04
C GLU A 30 -27.67 -18.29 9.63
N ASN A 31 -27.42 -17.39 10.59
CA ASN A 31 -26.48 -16.30 10.40
C ASN A 31 -25.10 -16.89 10.63
N ASP A 32 -24.44 -17.31 9.56
CA ASP A 32 -23.03 -17.66 9.61
C ASP A 32 -22.27 -16.41 10.09
N GLU A 33 -21.89 -16.38 11.37
CA GLU A 33 -21.00 -15.34 11.89
C GLU A 33 -19.66 -15.50 11.16
N VAL A 34 -19.50 -14.73 10.09
CA VAL A 34 -18.25 -14.72 9.32
C VAL A 34 -17.17 -14.13 10.23
N GLU A 35 -16.22 -14.97 10.63
CA GLU A 35 -15.06 -14.53 11.40
C GLU A 35 -14.19 -13.63 10.49
N TYR A 36 -14.19 -12.34 10.79
CA TYR A 36 -13.36 -11.38 10.06
C TYR A 36 -11.91 -11.56 10.49
N GLN A 37 -11.06 -12.03 9.58
CA GLN A 37 -9.62 -12.03 9.82
C GLN A 37 -9.11 -10.59 9.88
N ASN A 38 -8.43 -10.25 10.98
CA ASN A 38 -7.86 -8.92 11.17
C ASN A 38 -6.54 -8.80 10.39
N PHE A 39 -6.48 -7.82 9.49
CA PHE A 39 -5.26 -7.49 8.75
C PHE A 39 -4.57 -6.30 9.40
N GLU A 40 -3.28 -6.45 9.66
CA GLU A 40 -2.42 -5.43 10.25
C GLU A 40 -1.41 -4.90 9.25
N PHE A 41 -1.00 -3.66 9.46
CA PHE A 41 -0.04 -2.98 8.60
C PHE A 41 1.36 -3.59 8.79
N LEU A 42 1.98 -4.00 7.69
CA LEU A 42 3.33 -4.54 7.68
C LEU A 42 4.36 -3.46 7.37
N ILE A 43 4.27 -2.86 6.18
CA ILE A 43 5.26 -1.90 5.67
C ILE A 43 4.68 -1.06 4.53
N ASN A 44 5.25 0.12 4.32
CA ASN A 44 5.03 0.94 3.13
C ASN A 44 6.27 0.88 2.23
N VAL A 45 6.07 0.56 0.96
CA VAL A 45 7.14 0.52 -0.06
C VAL A 45 7.00 1.69 -1.02
N GLY A 46 8.12 2.16 -1.56
CA GLY A 46 8.18 3.40 -2.34
C GLY A 46 7.65 3.25 -3.76
N THR A 47 7.71 2.04 -4.33
CA THR A 47 7.30 1.77 -5.70
C THR A 47 6.44 0.51 -5.80
N VAL A 48 5.68 0.41 -6.88
CA VAL A 48 4.81 -0.76 -7.13
C VAL A 48 5.61 -2.00 -7.51
N ASN A 49 6.76 -1.82 -8.16
CA ASN A 49 7.63 -2.94 -8.49
C ASN A 49 8.21 -3.59 -7.23
N GLU A 50 8.69 -2.75 -6.30
CA GLU A 50 9.15 -3.19 -4.98
C GLU A 50 8.03 -3.90 -4.21
N ALA A 51 6.80 -3.36 -4.25
CA ALA A 51 5.63 -4.00 -3.66
C ALA A 51 5.38 -5.41 -4.23
N ASN A 52 5.44 -5.56 -5.55
CA ASN A 52 5.20 -6.84 -6.21
C ASN A 52 6.27 -7.88 -5.86
N ILE A 53 7.53 -7.47 -5.74
CA ILE A 53 8.62 -8.36 -5.31
C ILE A 53 8.35 -8.85 -3.89
N LEU A 54 8.01 -7.93 -2.98
CA LEU A 54 7.74 -8.24 -1.59
C LEU A 54 6.50 -9.13 -1.41
N ILE A 55 5.43 -8.85 -2.15
CA ILE A 55 4.21 -9.68 -2.17
C ILE A 55 4.56 -11.08 -2.66
N SER A 56 5.29 -11.20 -3.78
CA SER A 56 5.70 -12.51 -4.32
C SER A 56 6.56 -13.30 -3.34
N LEU A 57 7.45 -12.61 -2.61
CA LEU A 57 8.24 -13.22 -1.54
C LEU A 57 7.33 -13.77 -0.43
N LEU A 58 6.43 -12.95 0.11
CA LEU A 58 5.52 -13.37 1.19
C LEU A 58 4.59 -14.50 0.76
N GLU A 59 4.07 -14.46 -0.47
CA GLU A 59 3.26 -15.52 -1.06
C GLU A 59 4.02 -16.85 -1.14
N SER A 60 5.34 -16.83 -1.40
CA SER A 60 6.16 -18.04 -1.41
C SER A 60 6.30 -18.73 -0.04
N TYR A 61 5.99 -18.01 1.05
CA TYR A 61 5.93 -18.54 2.42
C TYR A 61 4.49 -18.81 2.89
N ASP A 62 3.53 -18.87 1.96
CA ASP A 62 2.10 -19.05 2.21
C ASP A 62 1.49 -17.94 3.11
N ILE A 63 2.03 -16.73 3.04
CA ILE A 63 1.51 -15.57 3.80
C ILE A 63 0.58 -14.76 2.89
N PRO A 64 -0.73 -14.72 3.17
CA PRO A 64 -1.65 -13.90 2.39
C PRO A 64 -1.41 -12.43 2.68
N THR A 65 -1.47 -11.60 1.63
CA THR A 65 -1.22 -10.15 1.73
C THR A 65 -2.36 -9.35 1.11
N ILE A 66 -2.59 -8.17 1.66
CA ILE A 66 -3.45 -7.15 1.05
C ILE A 66 -2.58 -5.92 0.81
N HIS A 67 -2.75 -5.25 -0.33
CA HIS A 67 -2.03 -4.03 -0.63
C HIS A 67 -2.96 -2.91 -1.03
N LYS A 68 -2.56 -1.66 -0.75
CA LYS A 68 -3.34 -0.47 -1.06
C LYS A 68 -2.43 0.68 -1.49
N SER A 69 -2.72 1.29 -2.62
CA SER A 69 -2.00 2.50 -3.05
C SER A 69 -2.45 3.70 -2.23
N LYS A 70 -1.50 4.56 -1.82
CA LYS A 70 -1.83 5.78 -1.07
C LYS A 70 -2.45 6.84 -1.97
N GLY A 71 -3.50 7.50 -1.47
CA GLY A 71 -4.11 8.67 -2.10
C GLY A 71 -4.51 8.41 -3.56
N SER A 72 -3.94 9.21 -4.48
CA SER A 72 -4.15 9.08 -5.93
C SER A 72 -3.20 8.11 -6.62
N GLY A 73 -2.44 7.30 -5.88
CA GLY A 73 -1.37 6.46 -6.40
C GLY A 73 -1.82 5.47 -7.49
N GLU A 74 -2.99 4.86 -7.34
CA GLU A 74 -3.59 3.97 -8.35
C GLU A 74 -3.91 4.72 -9.65
N TYR A 75 -4.57 5.88 -9.53
CA TYR A 75 -4.88 6.70 -10.70
C TYR A 75 -3.61 7.18 -11.40
N LEU A 76 -2.62 7.67 -10.64
CA LEU A 76 -1.33 8.12 -11.17
C LEU A 76 -0.59 6.98 -11.87
N GLN A 77 -0.63 5.77 -11.32
CA GLN A 77 -0.03 4.62 -11.97
C GLN A 77 -0.68 4.30 -13.30
N VAL A 78 -2.01 4.28 -13.36
CA VAL A 78 -2.73 3.98 -14.61
C VAL A 78 -2.49 5.10 -15.65
N ALA A 79 -2.53 6.36 -15.22
CA ALA A 79 -2.42 7.50 -16.12
C ALA A 79 -0.99 7.77 -16.61
N THR A 80 0.02 7.55 -15.75
CA THR A 80 1.41 7.96 -16.00
C THR A 80 2.42 6.82 -15.99
N GLY A 81 2.02 5.62 -15.55
CA GLY A 81 2.90 4.48 -15.33
C GLY A 81 3.72 4.54 -14.04
N ILE A 82 3.59 5.61 -13.24
CA ILE A 82 4.43 5.87 -12.07
C ILE A 82 3.55 6.09 -10.84
N ASN A 83 3.92 5.47 -9.72
CA ASN A 83 3.38 5.76 -8.39
C ASN A 83 4.54 6.11 -7.45
N TYR A 84 4.61 7.37 -7.03
CA TYR A 84 5.59 7.86 -6.06
C TYR A 84 5.02 7.98 -4.64
N GLN A 85 3.72 7.74 -4.47
CA GLN A 85 3.05 7.83 -3.16
C GLN A 85 3.22 6.53 -2.36
N GLY A 86 3.79 5.50 -2.97
CA GLY A 86 4.04 4.21 -2.36
C GLY A 86 2.80 3.32 -2.26
N VAL A 87 3.04 2.12 -1.75
CA VAL A 87 2.03 1.06 -1.57
C VAL A 87 2.13 0.56 -0.14
N ASP A 88 1.01 0.56 0.58
CA ASP A 88 0.90 -0.05 1.90
C ASP A 88 0.60 -1.53 1.75
N ILE A 89 1.33 -2.37 2.49
CA ILE A 89 1.15 -3.82 2.53
C ILE A 89 0.67 -4.23 3.92
N TYR A 90 -0.31 -5.12 3.95
CA TYR A 90 -0.98 -5.63 5.14
C TYR A 90 -0.93 -7.17 5.14
N VAL A 91 -0.89 -7.75 6.34
CA VAL A 91 -0.86 -9.20 6.57
C VAL A 91 -1.78 -9.55 7.74
N PRO A 92 -2.26 -10.80 7.86
CA PRO A 92 -3.03 -11.20 9.04
C PRO A 92 -2.23 -10.98 10.33
N ALA A 93 -2.91 -10.55 11.39
CA ALA A 93 -2.31 -10.27 12.69
C ALA A 93 -1.47 -11.46 13.21
N ASP A 94 -1.94 -12.68 12.98
CA ASP A 94 -1.32 -13.92 13.45
C ASP A 94 0.08 -14.18 12.87
N VAL A 95 0.37 -13.62 11.69
CA VAL A 95 1.61 -13.89 10.93
C VAL A 95 2.50 -12.65 10.77
N LEU A 96 2.15 -11.54 11.42
CA LEU A 96 2.86 -10.27 11.28
C LEU A 96 4.34 -10.37 11.69
N THR A 97 4.65 -11.07 12.79
CA THR A 97 6.02 -11.27 13.24
C THR A 97 6.84 -12.06 12.23
N LYS A 98 6.28 -13.17 11.72
CA LYS A 98 6.94 -14.01 10.71
C LYS A 98 7.18 -13.23 9.41
N ALA A 99 6.22 -12.41 8.98
CA ALA A 99 6.37 -11.58 7.80
C ALA A 99 7.53 -10.60 7.95
N LYS A 100 7.69 -9.95 9.12
CA LYS A 100 8.81 -9.04 9.39
C LYS A 100 10.17 -9.76 9.33
N GLU A 101 10.28 -10.93 9.97
CA GLU A 101 11.50 -11.72 9.97
C GLU A 101 11.97 -12.12 8.56
N ILE A 102 11.04 -12.48 7.67
CA ILE A 102 11.35 -12.81 6.27
C ILE A 102 11.94 -11.61 5.53
N ILE A 103 11.38 -10.42 5.76
CA ILE A 103 11.84 -9.18 5.13
C ILE A 103 13.23 -8.82 5.61
N ASP A 104 13.45 -8.89 6.92
CA ASP A 104 14.75 -8.58 7.51
C ASP A 104 15.83 -9.55 7.01
N TYR A 105 15.53 -10.85 6.95
CA TYR A 105 16.47 -11.83 6.38
C TYR A 105 16.79 -11.50 4.92
N SER A 106 15.78 -11.22 4.09
CA SER A 106 15.99 -10.89 2.68
C SER A 106 16.88 -9.66 2.45
N ASN A 107 16.83 -8.67 3.35
CA ASN A 107 17.65 -7.46 3.24
C ASN A 107 19.10 -7.67 3.70
N ASN A 108 19.35 -8.66 4.55
CA ASN A 108 20.67 -8.92 5.11
C ASN A 108 21.51 -9.92 4.28
N VAL A 109 20.90 -10.66 3.35
CA VAL A 109 21.59 -11.64 2.46
C VAL A 109 22.56 -10.95 1.47
N ASP A 110 22.54 -9.63 1.37
CA ASP A 110 23.48 -8.85 0.56
C ASP A 110 24.81 -8.50 1.28
N LEU A 111 25.02 -8.96 2.52
CA LEU A 111 26.12 -8.55 3.39
C LEU A 111 26.98 -9.70 3.92
N ASP A 112 27.34 -10.65 3.07
CA ASP A 112 28.27 -11.72 3.44
C ASP A 112 29.07 -12.26 2.24
N ASP A 113 29.85 -11.36 1.61
CA ASP A 113 31.24 -11.67 1.28
C ASP A 113 32.10 -11.00 2.38
N ASP A 114 32.51 -11.81 3.35
CA ASP A 114 33.38 -11.51 4.50
C ASP A 114 32.80 -10.72 5.70
N THR A 115 32.52 -11.49 6.77
CA THR A 115 32.79 -11.28 8.22
C THR A 115 31.61 -11.34 9.21
N GLN A 116 31.53 -12.52 9.85
CA GLN A 116 31.24 -12.81 11.27
C GLN A 116 30.33 -11.87 12.07
N THR A 117 29.11 -12.39 12.29
CA THR A 117 28.29 -12.35 13.51
C THR A 117 28.87 -11.63 14.73
N GLU A 118 28.26 -10.51 15.12
CA GLU A 118 27.99 -10.21 16.53
C GLU A 118 26.55 -9.68 16.70
N ASN A 119 25.78 -10.41 17.50
CA ASN A 119 24.47 -10.00 17.99
C ASN A 119 24.63 -8.81 18.94
N ILE A 120 23.86 -7.73 18.75
CA ILE A 120 23.45 -6.87 19.87
C ILE A 120 21.97 -6.53 19.68
N ILE A 121 21.11 -7.25 20.40
CA ILE A 121 19.86 -6.67 20.89
C ILE A 121 20.28 -5.78 22.06
N GLU A 122 20.29 -4.46 21.85
CA GLU A 122 20.18 -3.50 22.94
C GLU A 122 19.03 -2.54 22.62
N ASP A 123 17.98 -2.76 23.40
CA ASP A 123 17.01 -1.79 23.88
C ASP A 123 17.40 -0.30 23.71
N ASN A 124 16.43 0.43 23.15
CA ASN A 124 15.96 1.72 23.60
C ASN A 124 16.97 2.88 23.79
N ASN A 125 16.56 3.99 23.16
CA ASN A 125 16.85 5.41 23.45
C ASN A 125 17.83 6.11 22.50
N ASN A 126 17.42 7.30 22.06
CA ASN A 126 18.27 8.41 21.61
C ASN A 126 18.93 8.39 20.22
N PHE A 127 18.19 8.09 19.14
CA PHE A 127 18.69 8.35 17.77
C PHE A 127 17.95 9.47 17.02
N GLU A 128 17.12 10.27 17.69
CA GLU A 128 16.32 11.31 17.02
C GLU A 128 17.09 12.60 16.64
N ASP A 129 18.35 12.79 17.06
CA ASP A 129 18.96 14.13 16.98
C ASP A 129 20.16 14.28 16.03
N GLU A 130 20.70 13.21 15.43
CA GLU A 130 21.96 13.31 14.65
C GLU A 130 21.83 13.01 13.14
N GLU A 131 20.75 12.36 12.68
CA GLU A 131 20.59 11.99 11.27
C GLU A 131 19.93 13.08 10.38
N LEU A 132 19.36 14.13 11.00
CA LEU A 132 18.74 15.25 10.29
C LEU A 132 19.75 16.23 9.65
N ASP A 133 21.02 16.24 10.06
CA ASP A 133 22.02 17.20 9.53
C ASP A 133 22.81 16.67 8.31
N GLN A 134 22.68 15.37 7.99
CA GLN A 134 23.41 14.74 6.88
C GLN A 134 22.57 14.59 5.59
N LEU A 135 21.25 14.54 5.69
CA LEU A 135 20.36 14.49 4.52
C LEU A 135 20.24 15.85 3.78
N ASP A 136 20.60 16.96 4.42
CA ASP A 136 20.58 18.29 3.80
C ASP A 136 21.79 18.60 2.91
N LYS A 137 22.91 17.87 3.04
CA LYS A 137 24.13 18.17 2.26
C LYS A 137 24.22 17.46 0.91
N LYS A 138 23.50 16.35 0.68
CA LYS A 138 23.63 15.55 -0.56
C LYS A 138 22.62 15.92 -1.66
N ASN A 139 21.68 16.85 -1.41
CA ASN A 139 20.64 17.22 -2.40
C ASN A 139 20.48 18.74 -2.62
N SER A 140 21.59 19.49 -2.65
CA SER A 140 21.57 20.96 -2.77
C SER A 140 21.94 21.51 -4.17
N SER A 141 22.28 20.67 -5.16
CA SER A 141 22.75 21.17 -6.48
C SER A 141 21.69 21.21 -7.60
N LYS A 142 20.52 20.56 -7.46
CA LYS A 142 19.49 20.51 -8.52
C LYS A 142 18.24 21.37 -8.25
N ARG A 143 18.15 22.04 -7.10
CA ARG A 143 17.01 22.92 -6.74
C ARG A 143 17.10 24.33 -7.33
N ARG A 144 18.30 24.79 -7.71
CA ARG A 144 18.51 26.14 -8.27
C ARG A 144 18.07 26.29 -9.72
N THR A 145 18.12 25.23 -10.52
CA THR A 145 17.71 25.26 -11.93
C THR A 145 16.20 25.27 -12.11
N GLY A 146 15.44 24.56 -11.27
CA GLY A 146 13.96 24.57 -11.31
C GLY A 146 13.36 25.93 -10.95
N LEU A 147 13.94 26.63 -9.97
CA LEU A 147 13.48 27.96 -9.55
C LEU A 147 13.76 29.02 -10.64
N LEU A 148 14.89 28.93 -11.34
CA LEU A 148 15.22 29.82 -12.46
C LEU A 148 14.28 29.61 -13.67
N ILE A 149 13.87 28.36 -13.95
CA ILE A 149 12.92 28.05 -15.02
C ILE A 149 11.53 28.61 -14.71
N LEU A 150 11.07 28.50 -13.46
CA LEU A 150 9.79 29.09 -13.02
C LEU A 150 9.78 30.62 -13.12
N ILE A 151 10.86 31.29 -12.72
CA ILE A 151 11.00 32.75 -12.85
C ILE A 151 11.01 33.19 -14.32
N LEU A 152 11.70 32.47 -15.20
CA LEU A 152 11.73 32.80 -16.63
C LEU A 152 10.33 32.69 -17.26
N LEU A 153 9.58 31.63 -16.92
CA LEU A 153 8.27 31.37 -17.51
C LEU A 153 7.17 32.28 -16.96
N PHE A 154 7.14 32.54 -15.65
CA PHE A 154 6.07 33.30 -15.01
C PHE A 154 6.34 34.80 -14.84
N ILE A 155 7.60 35.25 -14.92
CA ILE A 155 7.94 36.68 -14.72
C ILE A 155 8.47 37.28 -16.02
N VAL A 156 9.42 36.64 -16.69
CA VAL A 156 10.09 37.23 -17.88
C VAL A 156 9.23 37.16 -19.14
N LEU A 157 8.59 36.00 -19.40
CA LEU A 157 7.72 35.82 -20.57
C LEU A 157 6.53 36.80 -20.62
N PRO A 158 5.73 37.00 -19.54
CA PRO A 158 4.63 37.97 -19.57
C PRO A 158 5.12 39.42 -19.62
N LEU A 159 6.23 39.76 -18.98
CA LEU A 159 6.82 41.11 -19.09
C LEU A 159 7.22 41.43 -20.53
N LEU A 160 7.81 40.48 -21.26
CA LEU A 160 8.12 40.66 -22.68
C LEU A 160 6.87 40.86 -23.53
N ILE A 161 5.80 40.10 -23.28
CA ILE A 161 4.51 40.26 -23.98
C ILE A 161 3.92 41.65 -23.74
N VAL A 162 3.98 42.15 -22.50
CA VAL A 162 3.51 43.50 -22.14
C VAL A 162 4.35 44.59 -22.82
N ILE A 163 5.67 44.45 -22.86
CA ILE A 163 6.58 45.39 -23.53
C ILE A 163 6.33 45.42 -25.04
N ILE A 164 6.15 44.26 -25.67
CA ILE A 164 5.85 44.15 -27.10
C ILE A 164 4.48 44.75 -27.41
N SER A 165 3.48 44.54 -26.53
CA SER A 165 2.15 45.14 -26.67
C SER A 165 2.13 46.67 -26.50
N TRP A 166 3.20 47.26 -25.97
CA TRP A 166 3.35 48.72 -25.84
C TRP A 166 4.08 49.34 -27.04
N PHE A 167 4.74 48.51 -27.85
CA PHE A 167 5.52 48.92 -29.00
C PHE A 167 4.78 48.71 -30.34
N ILE A 168 3.74 47.86 -30.34
CA ILE A 168 2.77 47.69 -31.43
C ILE A 168 1.64 48.74 -31.30
#